data_AF-A0A520BDD9-F1
#
_entry.id   AF-A0A520BDD9-F1
#
_cell.length_a   1.000
_cell.length_b   1.000
_cell.length_c   1.000
_cell.angle_alpha   90.00
_cell.angle_beta   90.00
_cell.angle_gamma   90.00
#
_symmetry.space_group_name_H-M   'P 1'
#
loop_
_entity.id
_entity.type
_entity.pdbx_description
1 polymer ?
#
loop_
_entity_poly.entity_id
_entity_poly.type
_entity_poly.pdbx_seq_one_letter_code
_entity_poly.pdbx_strand_id
1 'polypeptide(L)'
;MEPREAASNRRVWGVAGLLEAVGQSLAERFSVVTVGGELSGFTRAASGHCYFGLKDADGQAASLRCAMFRRAAAMLDFSPADGALVELRGRVAVYEPRGELQFVVEAMRRAGAGTLYEQFLRLRERLAAEGLFDADLKRPLPALPRRIGVITSTAGAALHDVLTALARRAPQIGIVVYASPVQGAEAPPALVNALRIANERAEVDVLLLVRGGGSLEDLWAFNDERVVRAVAMSPLPVVCGVGARRSAARSH
;
A
#
# COMPACT_ATOMS: atom_id res chain seq x y z
N MET A 1 -66.93 -10.56 27.85
CA MET A 1 -66.39 -10.80 26.50
C MET A 1 -65.85 -9.47 26.00
N GLU A 2 -64.56 -9.21 26.19
CA GLU A 2 -63.89 -8.16 25.41
C GLU A 2 -63.79 -8.59 23.95
N PRO A 3 -63.68 -7.61 23.03
CA PRO A 3 -62.51 -7.61 22.17
C PRO A 3 -61.83 -6.23 22.08
N ARG A 4 -60.56 -6.23 22.54
CA ARG A 4 -59.34 -5.71 21.91
C ARG A 4 -59.36 -4.35 21.17
N GLU A 5 -58.63 -3.42 21.78
CA GLU A 5 -57.73 -2.41 21.19
C GLU A 5 -57.52 -2.43 19.66
N ALA A 6 -57.71 -1.26 19.04
CA ALA A 6 -57.01 -0.88 17.82
C ALA A 6 -56.77 0.64 17.79
N ALA A 7 -55.84 1.13 18.61
CA ALA A 7 -55.25 2.44 18.41
C ALA A 7 -54.34 2.38 17.16
N SER A 8 -54.89 2.68 15.99
CA SER A 8 -54.09 2.85 14.78
C SER A 8 -53.30 4.16 14.89
N ASN A 9 -52.14 4.11 15.55
CA ASN A 9 -51.18 5.21 15.60
C ASN A 9 -50.38 5.27 14.27
N ARG A 10 -51.10 5.50 13.15
CA ARG A 10 -50.48 5.56 11.83
C ARG A 10 -49.79 6.90 11.66
N ARG A 11 -48.54 6.98 12.10
CA ARG A 11 -47.69 8.17 11.94
C ARG A 11 -47.46 8.44 10.44
N VAL A 12 -47.95 9.58 9.96
CA VAL A 12 -47.67 10.09 8.61
C VAL A 12 -46.37 10.88 8.65
N TRP A 13 -45.42 10.54 7.79
CA TRP A 13 -44.12 11.21 7.71
C TRP A 13 -44.07 12.19 6.56
N GLY A 14 -43.46 13.36 6.78
CA GLY A 14 -43.00 14.21 5.68
C GLY A 14 -41.77 13.60 5.00
N VAL A 15 -41.61 13.82 3.69
CA VAL A 15 -40.52 13.21 2.90
C VAL A 15 -39.14 13.51 3.50
N ALA A 16 -38.87 14.77 3.84
CA ALA A 16 -37.60 15.17 4.47
C ALA A 16 -37.39 14.48 5.82
N GLY A 17 -38.41 14.47 6.69
CA GLY A 17 -38.33 13.84 8.01
C GLY A 17 -38.18 12.31 7.94
N LEU A 18 -38.71 11.67 6.89
CA LEU A 18 -38.48 10.24 6.67
C LEU A 18 -37.03 9.97 6.24
N LEU A 19 -36.48 10.77 5.31
CA LEU A 19 -35.10 10.61 4.85
C LEU A 19 -34.08 10.87 5.97
N GLU A 20 -34.33 11.87 6.80
CA GLU A 20 -33.52 12.17 8.00
C GLU A 20 -33.55 10.99 8.98
N ALA A 21 -34.73 10.46 9.29
CA ALA A 21 -34.88 9.30 10.19
C ALA A 21 -34.19 8.04 9.65
N VAL A 22 -34.26 7.79 8.34
CA VAL A 22 -33.55 6.68 7.68
C VAL A 22 -32.04 6.90 7.75
N GLY A 23 -31.56 8.11 7.44
CA GLY A 23 -30.14 8.47 7.53
C GLY A 23 -29.59 8.25 8.94
N GLN A 24 -30.33 8.70 9.96
CA GLN A 24 -29.96 8.49 11.36
C GLN A 24 -29.91 7.00 11.74
N SER A 25 -30.93 6.23 11.34
CA SER A 25 -31.00 4.78 11.59
C SER A 25 -29.82 4.03 10.95
N LEU A 26 -29.42 4.43 9.73
CA LEU A 26 -28.27 3.86 9.04
C LEU A 26 -26.96 4.25 9.74
N ALA A 27 -26.82 5.49 10.17
CA ALA A 27 -25.63 5.96 10.87
C ALA A 27 -25.42 5.27 12.24
N GLU A 28 -26.51 5.02 12.97
CA GLU A 28 -26.49 4.29 14.25
C GLU A 28 -26.08 2.83 14.07
N ARG A 29 -26.56 2.18 13.00
CA ARG A 29 -26.31 0.75 12.76
C ARG A 29 -25.00 0.48 12.00
N PHE A 30 -24.59 1.38 11.12
CA PHE A 30 -23.45 1.24 10.23
C PHE A 30 -22.56 2.47 10.32
N SER A 31 -21.85 2.59 11.45
CA SER A 31 -20.99 3.73 11.74
C SER A 31 -19.83 3.86 10.76
N VAL A 32 -18.82 3.00 10.87
CA VAL A 32 -17.70 2.89 9.92
C VAL A 32 -17.55 1.43 9.54
N VAL A 33 -17.73 1.15 8.25
CA VAL A 33 -17.65 -0.21 7.70
C VAL A 33 -16.63 -0.26 6.57
N THR A 34 -16.14 -1.47 6.29
CA THR A 34 -15.27 -1.75 5.16
C THR A 34 -16.01 -2.61 4.15
N VAL A 35 -15.96 -2.23 2.88
CA VAL A 35 -16.62 -2.94 1.77
C VAL A 35 -15.60 -3.17 0.66
N GLY A 36 -15.51 -4.41 0.18
CA GLY A 36 -14.66 -4.80 -0.94
C GLY A 36 -15.45 -4.88 -2.25
N GLY A 37 -14.80 -4.61 -3.38
CA GLY A 37 -15.42 -4.76 -4.69
C GLY A 37 -14.59 -4.17 -5.83
N GLU A 38 -15.17 -4.17 -7.03
CA GLU A 38 -14.57 -3.62 -8.24
C GLU A 38 -15.06 -2.19 -8.52
N LEU A 39 -14.13 -1.28 -8.82
CA LEU A 39 -14.46 0.08 -9.23
C LEU A 39 -15.09 0.12 -10.63
N SER A 40 -16.10 0.96 -10.79
CA SER A 40 -16.76 1.22 -12.07
C SER A 40 -17.20 2.67 -12.22
N GLY A 41 -17.10 3.23 -13.43
CA GLY A 41 -17.55 4.58 -13.72
C GLY A 41 -16.82 5.67 -12.93
N PHE A 42 -15.54 5.47 -12.63
CA PHE A 42 -14.75 6.38 -11.81
C PHE A 42 -14.59 7.74 -12.49
N THR A 43 -15.05 8.78 -11.79
CA THR A 43 -15.03 10.15 -12.28
C THR A 43 -14.50 11.08 -11.19
N ARG A 44 -13.59 11.97 -11.56
CA ARG A 44 -13.06 13.03 -10.69
C ARG A 44 -13.61 14.38 -11.13
N ALA A 45 -14.39 15.01 -10.26
CA ALA A 45 -14.96 16.33 -10.51
C ALA A 45 -13.90 17.44 -10.41
N ALA A 46 -14.17 18.61 -11.00
CA ALA A 46 -13.29 19.78 -10.92
C ALA A 46 -13.03 20.26 -9.48
N SER A 47 -13.96 19.99 -8.54
CA SER A 47 -13.79 20.24 -7.10
C SER A 47 -12.75 19.32 -6.42
N GLY A 48 -12.30 18.28 -7.11
CA GLY A 48 -11.39 17.26 -6.60
C GLY A 48 -12.08 16.11 -5.87
N HIS A 49 -13.42 16.10 -5.81
CA HIS A 49 -14.21 14.96 -5.33
C HIS A 49 -14.23 13.83 -6.37
N CYS A 50 -14.23 12.58 -5.91
CA CYS A 50 -14.35 11.40 -6.77
C CYS A 50 -15.71 10.74 -6.57
N TYR A 51 -16.32 10.30 -7.66
CA TYR A 51 -17.57 9.55 -7.69
C TYR A 51 -17.37 8.29 -8.51
N PHE A 52 -17.88 7.17 -8.02
CA PHE A 52 -17.71 5.87 -8.68
C PHE A 52 -18.76 4.89 -8.15
N GLY A 53 -19.00 3.80 -8.87
CA GLY A 53 -19.72 2.64 -8.37
C GLY A 53 -18.75 1.58 -7.87
N LEU A 54 -19.07 0.94 -6.77
CA LEU A 54 -18.44 -0.30 -6.31
C LEU A 54 -19.36 -1.47 -6.66
N LYS A 55 -18.88 -2.39 -7.49
CA LYS A 55 -19.58 -3.63 -7.85
C LYS A 55 -19.07 -4.80 -7.01
N ASP A 56 -19.94 -5.78 -6.79
CA ASP A 56 -19.51 -7.05 -6.20
C ASP A 56 -18.50 -7.76 -7.11
N ALA A 57 -17.40 -8.24 -6.53
CA ALA A 57 -16.32 -8.89 -7.28
C ALA A 57 -16.68 -10.32 -7.72
N ASP A 58 -17.63 -10.97 -7.04
CA ASP A 58 -18.05 -12.35 -7.32
C ASP A 58 -19.13 -12.42 -8.42
N GLY A 59 -19.33 -11.33 -9.17
CA GLY A 59 -20.25 -11.25 -10.30
C GLY A 59 -21.72 -11.16 -9.91
N GLN A 60 -22.03 -10.95 -8.62
CA GLN A 60 -23.39 -10.70 -8.16
C GLN A 60 -23.90 -9.35 -8.70
N ALA A 61 -25.20 -9.27 -8.96
CA ALA A 61 -25.85 -8.06 -9.46
C ALA A 61 -26.07 -7.01 -8.33
N ALA A 62 -25.01 -6.71 -7.57
CA ALA A 62 -25.01 -5.69 -6.53
C ALA A 62 -24.02 -4.57 -6.89
N SER A 63 -24.47 -3.32 -6.73
CA SER A 63 -23.62 -2.16 -6.91
C SER A 63 -23.98 -1.06 -5.91
N LEU A 64 -22.97 -0.31 -5.49
CA LEU A 64 -23.08 0.74 -4.49
C LEU A 64 -22.49 2.03 -5.05
N ARG A 65 -23.25 3.14 -5.00
CA ARG A 65 -22.72 4.45 -5.37
C ARG A 65 -21.82 4.97 -4.26
N CYS A 66 -20.62 5.40 -4.64
CA CYS A 66 -19.62 5.90 -3.72
C CYS A 66 -19.28 7.36 -4.05
N ALA A 67 -19.02 8.14 -2.99
CA ALA A 67 -18.43 9.46 -3.09
C ALA A 67 -17.22 9.55 -2.16
N MET A 68 -16.13 10.13 -2.66
CA MET A 68 -14.90 10.35 -1.92
C MET A 68 -14.55 11.83 -1.96
N PHE A 69 -14.50 12.45 -0.78
CA PHE A 69 -14.19 13.88 -0.71
C PHE A 69 -12.72 14.16 -1.05
N ARG A 70 -12.43 15.39 -1.47
CA ARG A 70 -11.09 15.80 -1.96
C ARG A 70 -9.99 15.49 -0.95
N ARG A 71 -10.28 15.68 0.35
CA ARG A 71 -9.33 15.41 1.44
C ARG A 71 -8.94 13.93 1.49
N ALA A 72 -9.92 13.03 1.43
CA ALA A 72 -9.68 11.59 1.37
C ALA A 72 -8.96 11.20 0.07
N ALA A 73 -9.42 11.70 -1.08
CA ALA A 73 -8.83 11.40 -2.37
C ALA A 73 -7.36 11.85 -2.50
N ALA A 74 -6.97 12.93 -1.81
CA ALA A 74 -5.60 13.42 -1.81
C ALA A 74 -4.64 12.55 -0.97
N MET A 75 -5.15 11.69 -0.09
CA MET A 75 -4.35 10.77 0.72
C MET A 75 -4.07 9.43 0.01
N LEU A 76 -4.60 9.22 -1.19
CA LEU A 76 -4.36 8.00 -1.94
C LEU A 76 -2.92 7.94 -2.45
N ASP A 77 -2.28 6.81 -2.20
CA ASP A 77 -0.94 6.46 -2.67
C ASP A 77 -0.94 5.81 -4.06
N PHE A 78 -2.12 5.50 -4.60
CA PHE A 78 -2.32 4.96 -5.94
C PHE A 78 -3.39 5.76 -6.72
N SER A 79 -3.42 5.57 -8.04
CA SER A 79 -4.45 6.15 -8.91
C SER A 79 -5.58 5.15 -9.13
N PRO A 80 -6.81 5.40 -8.62
CA PRO A 80 -7.95 4.53 -8.87
C PRO A 80 -8.33 4.55 -10.36
N ALA A 81 -8.76 3.40 -10.87
CA ALA A 81 -9.23 3.23 -12.24
C ALA A 81 -10.35 2.19 -12.27
N ASP A 82 -11.19 2.24 -13.32
CA ASP A 82 -12.22 1.23 -13.55
C ASP A 82 -11.61 -0.17 -13.68
N GLY A 83 -12.31 -1.17 -13.14
CA GLY A 83 -11.82 -2.56 -13.07
C GLY A 83 -10.89 -2.83 -11.89
N ALA A 84 -10.50 -1.83 -11.11
CA ALA A 84 -9.63 -2.05 -9.95
C ALA A 84 -10.41 -2.68 -8.79
N LEU A 85 -9.87 -3.78 -8.25
CA LEU A 85 -10.34 -4.35 -7.00
C LEU A 85 -9.84 -3.52 -5.82
N VAL A 86 -10.75 -3.06 -4.97
CA VAL A 86 -10.47 -2.17 -3.86
C VAL A 86 -11.23 -2.57 -2.60
N GLU A 87 -10.71 -2.14 -1.46
CA GLU A 87 -11.43 -2.11 -0.19
C GLU A 87 -11.64 -0.65 0.22
N LEU A 88 -12.88 -0.28 0.48
CA LEU A 88 -13.30 1.05 0.88
C LEU A 88 -13.67 1.04 2.36
N ARG A 89 -13.11 1.97 3.13
CA ARG A 89 -13.55 2.26 4.50
C ARG A 89 -14.35 3.55 4.51
N GLY A 90 -15.52 3.53 5.12
CA GLY A 90 -16.42 4.68 5.10
C GLY A 90 -17.74 4.40 5.77
N ARG A 91 -18.74 5.21 5.43
CA ARG A 91 -20.06 5.16 6.07
C ARG A 91 -21.16 5.13 5.02
N VAL A 92 -22.26 4.46 5.35
CA VAL A 92 -23.48 4.50 4.54
C VAL A 92 -24.26 5.77 4.91
N ALA A 93 -24.64 6.54 3.91
CA ALA A 93 -25.41 7.77 4.06
C ALA A 93 -26.54 7.82 3.03
N VAL A 94 -27.55 8.64 3.31
CA VAL A 94 -28.61 8.96 2.34
C VAL A 94 -28.30 10.33 1.75
N TYR A 95 -28.25 10.42 0.43
CA TYR A 95 -28.15 11.68 -0.28
C TYR A 95 -29.54 12.34 -0.31
N GLU A 96 -29.82 13.15 0.70
CA GLU A 96 -31.13 13.76 0.97
C GLU A 96 -31.81 14.41 -0.26
N PRO A 97 -31.11 15.14 -1.15
CA PRO A 97 -31.78 15.78 -2.30
C PRO A 97 -32.42 14.79 -3.28
N ARG A 98 -31.99 13.53 -3.30
CA ARG A 98 -32.55 12.49 -4.19
C ARG A 98 -33.05 11.25 -3.45
N GLY A 99 -32.87 11.19 -2.12
CA GLY A 99 -33.17 10.01 -1.31
C GLY A 99 -32.39 8.75 -1.71
N GLU A 100 -31.24 8.92 -2.39
CA GLU A 100 -30.42 7.80 -2.85
C GLU A 100 -29.44 7.35 -1.76
N LEU A 101 -29.22 6.04 -1.64
CA LEU A 101 -28.17 5.51 -0.78
C LEU A 101 -26.79 5.74 -1.40
N GLN A 102 -25.86 6.22 -0.58
CA GLN A 102 -24.49 6.51 -0.98
C GLN A 102 -23.51 6.04 0.08
N PHE A 103 -22.35 5.56 -0.35
CA PHE A 103 -21.23 5.26 0.52
C PHE A 103 -20.22 6.41 0.50
N VAL A 104 -20.04 7.05 1.64
CA VAL A 104 -19.07 8.13 1.81
C VAL A 104 -17.73 7.51 2.20
N VAL A 105 -16.78 7.55 1.26
CA VAL A 105 -15.46 6.92 1.38
C VAL A 105 -14.51 7.85 2.13
N GLU A 106 -13.98 7.34 3.24
CA GLU A 106 -12.97 8.01 4.06
C GLU A 106 -11.56 7.54 3.72
N ALA A 107 -11.40 6.26 3.37
CA ALA A 107 -10.15 5.68 2.90
C ALA A 107 -10.41 4.58 1.85
N MET A 108 -9.47 4.41 0.92
CA MET A 108 -9.52 3.39 -0.11
C MET A 108 -8.13 2.76 -0.23
N ARG A 109 -8.08 1.43 -0.34
CA ARG A 109 -6.87 0.65 -0.62
C ARG A 109 -7.15 -0.37 -1.72
N ARG A 110 -6.11 -0.85 -2.41
CA ARG A 110 -6.24 -1.97 -3.35
C ARG A 110 -6.60 -3.25 -2.58
N ALA A 111 -7.51 -4.05 -3.11
CA ALA A 111 -7.86 -5.34 -2.51
C ALA A 111 -6.61 -6.24 -2.45
N GLY A 112 -6.43 -6.98 -1.35
CA GLY A 112 -5.24 -7.81 -1.10
C GLY A 112 -4.07 -7.09 -0.42
N ALA A 113 -4.04 -5.75 -0.39
CA ALA A 113 -3.04 -4.99 0.36
C ALA A 113 -3.14 -5.23 1.88
N GLY A 114 -4.35 -5.45 2.41
CA GLY A 114 -4.57 -5.83 3.81
C GLY A 114 -3.92 -7.16 4.17
N THR A 115 -4.14 -8.19 3.35
CA THR A 115 -3.55 -9.53 3.55
C THR A 115 -2.03 -9.51 3.48
N LEU A 116 -1.45 -8.79 2.50
CA LEU A 116 0.00 -8.64 2.41
C LEU A 116 0.57 -7.89 3.61
N TYR A 117 -0.11 -6.82 4.07
CA TYR A 117 0.34 -6.09 5.26
C TYR A 117 0.30 -6.95 6.53
N GLU A 118 -0.76 -7.74 6.73
CA GLU A 118 -0.84 -8.70 7.83
C GLU A 118 0.25 -9.77 7.76
N GLN A 119 0.49 -10.33 6.56
CA GLN A 119 1.59 -11.28 6.35
C GLN A 119 2.95 -10.65 6.66
N PHE A 120 3.16 -9.38 6.29
CA PHE A 120 4.38 -8.65 6.59
C PHE A 120 4.56 -8.46 8.10
N LEU A 121 3.51 -8.06 8.82
CA LEU A 121 3.57 -7.90 10.27
C LEU A 121 3.91 -9.22 10.97
N ARG A 122 3.23 -10.32 10.61
CA ARG A 122 3.51 -11.66 11.16
C ARG A 122 4.93 -12.11 10.88
N LEU A 123 5.41 -11.89 9.66
CA LEU A 123 6.78 -12.25 9.29
C LEU A 123 7.79 -11.42 10.08
N ARG A 124 7.59 -10.10 10.17
CA ARG A 124 8.45 -9.19 10.94
C ARG A 124 8.51 -9.59 12.40
N GLU A 125 7.37 -9.88 13.03
CA GLU A 125 7.32 -10.32 14.42
C GLU A 125 8.09 -11.62 14.64
N ARG A 126 7.91 -12.61 13.76
CA ARG A 126 8.66 -13.87 13.83
C ARG A 126 10.17 -13.67 13.68
N LEU A 127 10.60 -12.93 12.66
CA LEU A 127 12.03 -12.69 12.42
C LEU A 127 12.66 -11.79 13.50
N ALA A 128 11.89 -10.88 14.10
CA ALA A 128 12.32 -10.09 15.24
C ALA A 128 12.52 -10.97 16.48
N ALA A 129 11.61 -11.92 16.73
CA ALA A 129 11.74 -12.87 17.83
C ALA A 129 12.97 -13.79 17.68
N GLU A 130 13.43 -14.01 16.45
CA GLU A 130 14.68 -14.71 16.15
C GLU A 130 15.94 -13.83 16.26
N GLY A 131 15.80 -12.53 16.55
CA GLY A 131 16.92 -11.59 16.70
C GLY A 131 17.52 -11.06 15.40
N LEU A 132 16.91 -11.31 14.23
CA LEU A 132 17.48 -10.91 12.92
C LEU A 132 17.60 -9.39 12.73
N PHE A 133 16.96 -8.60 13.58
CA PHE A 133 17.00 -7.14 13.53
C PHE A 133 17.82 -6.51 14.67
N ASP A 134 18.52 -7.33 15.45
CA ASP A 134 19.34 -6.86 16.56
C ASP A 134 20.45 -5.94 16.07
N ALA A 135 20.71 -4.88 16.83
CA ALA A 135 21.71 -3.88 16.46
C ALA A 135 23.12 -4.50 16.32
N ASP A 136 23.41 -5.56 17.07
CA ASP A 136 24.69 -6.27 17.07
C ASP A 136 24.95 -7.03 15.75
N LEU A 137 23.89 -7.36 14.99
CA LEU A 137 24.03 -7.95 13.65
C LEU A 137 24.30 -6.89 12.57
N LYS A 138 24.03 -5.61 12.85
CA LYS A 138 24.26 -4.53 11.88
C LYS A 138 25.75 -4.24 11.77
N ARG A 139 26.26 -4.29 10.54
CA ARG A 139 27.64 -3.90 10.29
C ARG A 139 27.81 -2.39 10.17
N PRO A 140 28.88 -1.83 10.73
CA PRO A 140 29.18 -0.42 10.58
C PRO A 140 29.41 -0.10 9.11
N LEU A 141 28.84 1.02 8.66
CA LEU A 141 29.10 1.53 7.32
C LEU A 141 30.51 2.13 7.28
N PRO A 142 31.29 1.87 6.21
CA PRO A 142 32.58 2.52 6.03
C PRO A 142 32.38 4.03 5.90
N ALA A 143 33.19 4.81 6.61
CA ALA A 143 33.11 6.28 6.55
C ALA A 143 33.42 6.83 5.14
N LEU A 144 34.27 6.13 4.39
CA LEU A 144 34.66 6.51 3.03
C LEU A 144 34.74 5.27 2.12
N PRO A 145 33.61 4.78 1.58
CA PRO A 145 33.62 3.66 0.65
C PRO A 145 34.36 4.03 -0.64
N ARG A 146 35.23 3.16 -1.12
CA ARG A 146 35.94 3.29 -2.40
C ARG A 146 35.12 2.69 -3.54
N ARG A 147 34.37 1.62 -3.25
CA ARG A 147 33.45 0.99 -4.21
C ARG A 147 32.12 0.62 -3.58
N ILE A 148 31.05 0.85 -4.34
CA ILE A 148 29.69 0.53 -3.95
C ILE A 148 29.13 -0.51 -4.92
N GLY A 149 28.60 -1.61 -4.38
CA GLY A 149 27.81 -2.57 -5.14
C GLY A 149 26.35 -2.14 -5.18
N VAL A 150 25.71 -2.18 -6.34
CA VAL A 150 24.29 -1.84 -6.48
C VAL A 150 23.54 -3.07 -7.01
N ILE A 151 22.67 -3.63 -6.18
CA ILE A 151 21.76 -4.71 -6.54
C ILE A 151 20.42 -4.08 -6.93
N THR A 152 20.10 -4.10 -8.22
CA THR A 152 18.87 -3.53 -8.79
C THR A 152 18.60 -4.10 -10.18
N SER A 153 17.40 -3.87 -10.71
CA SER A 153 17.12 -4.10 -12.13
C SER A 153 17.81 -3.06 -13.00
N THR A 154 18.39 -3.51 -14.11
CA THR A 154 19.00 -2.64 -15.15
C THR A 154 17.97 -1.94 -16.02
N ALA A 155 16.73 -2.43 -16.05
CA ALA A 155 15.64 -1.83 -16.82
C ALA A 155 14.90 -0.70 -16.07
N GLY A 156 15.12 -0.57 -14.75
CA GLY A 156 14.41 0.37 -13.90
C GLY A 156 15.11 1.72 -13.74
N ALA A 157 14.33 2.79 -13.51
CA ALA A 157 14.85 4.14 -13.24
C ALA A 157 15.73 4.22 -11.98
N ALA A 158 15.57 3.28 -11.04
CA ALA A 158 16.30 3.28 -9.77
C ALA A 158 17.82 3.22 -9.94
N LEU A 159 18.32 2.45 -10.92
CA LEU A 159 19.75 2.42 -11.23
C LEU A 159 20.23 3.80 -11.69
N HIS A 160 19.48 4.43 -12.60
CA HIS A 160 19.81 5.77 -13.10
C HIS A 160 19.82 6.82 -11.99
N ASP A 161 18.85 6.77 -11.07
CA ASP A 161 18.78 7.67 -9.92
C ASP A 161 19.99 7.51 -8.99
N VAL A 162 20.39 6.28 -8.69
CA VAL A 162 21.58 5.97 -7.88
C VAL A 162 22.85 6.48 -8.56
N LEU A 163 23.04 6.16 -9.84
CA LEU A 163 24.20 6.59 -10.61
C LEU A 163 24.30 8.13 -10.67
N THR A 164 23.18 8.81 -10.92
CA THR A 164 23.12 10.27 -10.98
C THR A 164 23.41 10.91 -9.62
N ALA A 165 22.87 10.35 -8.54
CA ALA A 165 23.12 10.83 -7.19
C ALA A 165 24.59 10.67 -6.78
N LEU A 166 25.20 9.51 -7.09
CA LEU A 166 26.60 9.22 -6.79
C LEU A 166 27.55 10.05 -7.64
N ALA A 167 27.30 10.19 -8.94
CA ALA A 167 28.11 11.05 -9.82
C ALA A 167 28.15 12.50 -9.33
N ARG A 168 27.04 13.01 -8.77
CA ARG A 168 26.97 14.37 -8.23
C ARG A 168 27.65 14.53 -6.86
N ARG A 169 27.53 13.54 -5.98
CA ARG A 169 27.96 13.67 -4.56
C ARG A 169 29.33 13.07 -4.27
N ALA A 170 29.72 12.03 -4.99
CA ALA A 170 30.94 11.26 -4.75
C ALA A 170 31.44 10.59 -6.06
N PRO A 171 31.81 11.39 -7.08
CA PRO A 171 32.24 10.87 -8.40
C PRO A 171 33.48 9.97 -8.33
N GLN A 172 34.27 10.03 -7.26
CA GLN A 172 35.46 9.21 -7.04
C GLN A 172 35.15 7.75 -6.66
N ILE A 173 33.90 7.43 -6.33
CA ILE A 173 33.50 6.09 -5.89
C ILE A 173 33.25 5.20 -7.10
N GLY A 174 33.91 4.04 -7.15
CA GLY A 174 33.65 3.03 -8.17
C GLY A 174 32.32 2.31 -7.94
N ILE A 175 31.61 1.96 -9.01
CA ILE A 175 30.29 1.34 -8.92
C ILE A 175 30.33 -0.03 -9.60
N VAL A 176 29.83 -1.05 -8.92
CA VAL A 176 29.64 -2.40 -9.47
C VAL A 176 28.16 -2.71 -9.46
N VAL A 177 27.59 -3.06 -10.61
CA VAL A 177 26.16 -3.38 -10.72
C VAL A 177 25.96 -4.89 -10.70
N TYR A 178 25.18 -5.36 -9.74
CA TYR A 178 24.70 -6.74 -9.65
C TYR A 178 23.25 -6.77 -10.14
N ALA A 179 23.08 -6.97 -11.45
CA ALA A 179 21.77 -6.95 -12.08
C ALA A 179 20.87 -8.07 -11.52
N SER A 180 19.68 -7.70 -11.04
CA SER A 180 18.71 -8.65 -10.51
C SER A 180 17.28 -8.12 -10.68
N PRO A 181 16.28 -8.96 -10.99
CA PRO A 181 14.88 -8.56 -10.91
C PRO A 181 14.54 -8.15 -9.47
N VAL A 182 13.83 -7.03 -9.35
CA VAL A 182 13.45 -6.43 -8.06
C VAL A 182 11.95 -6.50 -7.79
N GLN A 183 11.19 -7.14 -8.67
CA GLN A 183 9.75 -7.33 -8.57
C GLN A 183 9.32 -8.62 -9.27
N GLY A 184 8.16 -9.16 -8.90
CA GLY A 184 7.64 -10.43 -9.42
C GLY A 184 8.16 -11.66 -8.66
N ALA A 185 7.62 -12.83 -9.01
CA ALA A 185 7.89 -14.09 -8.31
C ALA A 185 9.36 -14.55 -8.38
N GLU A 186 10.06 -14.17 -9.45
CA GLU A 186 11.47 -14.52 -9.67
C GLU A 186 12.45 -13.61 -8.90
N ALA A 187 11.96 -12.50 -8.32
CA ALA A 187 12.83 -11.53 -7.66
C ALA A 187 13.50 -12.07 -6.39
N PRO A 188 12.79 -12.70 -5.42
CA PRO A 188 13.45 -13.20 -4.22
C PRO A 188 14.63 -14.15 -4.45
N PRO A 189 14.52 -15.24 -5.24
CA PRO A 189 15.66 -16.14 -5.48
C PRO A 189 16.81 -15.43 -6.21
N ALA A 190 16.50 -14.51 -7.14
CA ALA A 190 17.53 -13.77 -7.86
C ALA A 190 18.25 -12.73 -6.98
N LEU A 191 17.53 -12.06 -6.06
CA LEU A 191 18.11 -11.14 -5.08
C LEU A 191 19.06 -11.86 -4.12
N VAL A 192 18.65 -13.03 -3.62
CA VAL A 192 19.52 -13.89 -2.78
C VAL A 192 20.78 -14.29 -3.55
N ASN A 193 20.64 -14.69 -4.82
CA ASN A 193 21.79 -15.04 -5.64
C ASN A 193 22.72 -13.84 -5.90
N ALA A 194 22.17 -12.65 -6.15
CA ALA A 194 22.96 -11.44 -6.34
C ALA A 194 23.73 -11.04 -5.06
N LEU A 195 23.09 -11.13 -3.89
CA LEU A 195 23.74 -10.94 -2.59
C LEU A 195 24.86 -11.95 -2.39
N ARG A 196 24.64 -13.23 -2.69
CA ARG A 196 25.65 -14.28 -2.62
C ARG A 196 26.85 -13.96 -3.49
N ILE A 197 26.63 -13.65 -4.78
CA ILE A 197 27.70 -13.31 -5.73
C ILE A 197 28.50 -12.09 -5.25
N ALA A 198 27.83 -11.04 -4.78
CA ALA A 198 28.51 -9.84 -4.31
C ALA A 198 29.40 -10.12 -3.09
N ASN A 199 28.90 -10.92 -2.14
CA ASN A 199 29.66 -11.33 -0.97
C ASN A 199 30.83 -12.26 -1.32
N GLU A 200 30.67 -13.17 -2.28
CA GLU A 200 31.75 -14.05 -2.75
C GLU A 200 32.87 -13.28 -3.47
N ARG A 201 32.51 -12.27 -4.27
CA ARG A 201 33.51 -11.45 -4.97
C ARG A 201 34.22 -10.49 -4.04
N ALA A 202 33.55 -10.01 -2.99
CA ALA A 202 34.09 -9.09 -1.99
C ALA A 202 34.83 -7.88 -2.61
N GLU A 203 34.36 -7.40 -3.76
CA GLU A 203 35.04 -6.36 -4.57
C GLU A 203 34.54 -4.93 -4.27
N VAL A 204 33.59 -4.80 -3.35
CA VAL A 204 32.92 -3.56 -2.92
C VAL A 204 32.90 -3.45 -1.41
N ASP A 205 32.80 -2.23 -0.89
CA ASP A 205 32.84 -1.97 0.56
C ASP A 205 31.45 -1.96 1.20
N VAL A 206 30.40 -1.72 0.40
CA VAL A 206 29.00 -1.65 0.82
C VAL A 206 28.09 -2.03 -0.35
N LEU A 207 26.97 -2.67 -0.02
CA LEU A 207 25.92 -3.02 -0.96
C LEU A 207 24.71 -2.10 -0.79
N LEU A 208 24.22 -1.58 -1.91
CA LEU A 208 22.93 -0.91 -2.01
C LEU A 208 21.95 -1.89 -2.67
N LEU A 209 20.93 -2.29 -1.91
CA LEU A 209 19.83 -3.09 -2.41
C LEU A 209 18.67 -2.15 -2.72
N VAL A 210 18.45 -1.83 -4.00
CA VAL A 210 17.65 -0.67 -4.41
C VAL A 210 16.49 -1.06 -5.32
N ARG A 211 15.35 -0.42 -5.10
CA ARG A 211 14.21 -0.43 -6.01
C ARG A 211 13.50 0.93 -6.02
N GLY A 212 12.94 1.30 -7.17
CA GLY A 212 12.21 2.54 -7.36
C GLY A 212 10.86 2.61 -6.62
N GLY A 213 10.03 3.59 -6.95
CA GLY A 213 8.66 3.68 -6.40
C GLY A 213 7.71 2.62 -6.96
N GLY A 214 6.64 2.30 -6.21
CA GLY A 214 5.53 1.44 -6.64
C GLY A 214 4.76 0.83 -5.46
N SER A 215 3.83 -0.08 -5.73
CA SER A 215 2.87 -0.59 -4.75
C SER A 215 3.51 -1.51 -3.70
N LEU A 216 2.79 -1.81 -2.61
CA LEU A 216 3.22 -2.80 -1.61
C LEU A 216 3.49 -4.18 -2.24
N GLU A 217 2.73 -4.56 -3.27
CA GLU A 217 2.91 -5.79 -4.03
C GLU A 217 4.29 -5.83 -4.71
N ASP A 218 4.73 -4.70 -5.27
CA ASP A 218 6.04 -4.62 -5.91
C ASP A 218 7.19 -4.70 -4.89
N LEU A 219 6.96 -4.25 -3.66
CA LEU A 219 7.95 -4.29 -2.58
C LEU A 219 8.03 -5.65 -1.90
N TRP A 220 7.08 -6.54 -2.19
CA TRP A 220 6.95 -7.81 -1.51
C TRP A 220 8.20 -8.70 -1.63
N ALA A 221 8.90 -8.61 -2.76
CA ALA A 221 10.13 -9.37 -2.98
C ALA A 221 11.21 -9.11 -1.92
N PHE A 222 11.26 -7.90 -1.35
CA PHE A 222 12.21 -7.54 -0.28
C PHE A 222 11.79 -8.01 1.10
N ASN A 223 10.49 -8.31 1.26
CA ASN A 223 9.93 -8.90 2.49
C ASN A 223 9.98 -10.43 2.46
N ASP A 224 10.49 -11.06 1.40
CA ASP A 224 10.66 -12.50 1.38
C ASP A 224 11.68 -12.92 2.46
N GLU A 225 11.32 -13.90 3.27
CA GLU A 225 12.16 -14.39 4.37
C GLU A 225 13.58 -14.75 3.92
N ARG A 226 13.73 -15.33 2.72
CA ARG A 226 15.04 -15.72 2.18
C ARG A 226 15.92 -14.50 1.93
N VAL A 227 15.32 -13.40 1.44
CA VAL A 227 16.03 -12.15 1.20
C VAL A 227 16.42 -11.49 2.52
N VAL A 228 15.50 -11.42 3.49
CA VAL A 228 15.79 -10.85 4.82
C VAL A 228 16.94 -11.60 5.49
N ARG A 229 16.91 -12.93 5.48
CA ARG A 229 17.99 -13.77 6.02
C ARG A 229 19.31 -13.56 5.27
N ALA A 230 19.28 -13.50 3.93
CA ALA A 230 20.48 -13.26 3.14
C ALA A 230 21.11 -11.89 3.44
N VAL A 231 20.30 -10.85 3.66
CA VAL A 231 20.78 -9.52 4.08
C VAL A 231 21.39 -9.57 5.47
N ALA A 232 20.73 -10.22 6.44
CA ALA A 232 21.25 -10.34 7.80
C ALA A 232 22.59 -11.10 7.86
N MET A 233 22.78 -12.12 7.01
CA MET A 233 23.99 -12.94 6.98
C MET A 233 25.08 -12.44 6.02
N SER A 234 24.74 -11.62 5.03
CA SER A 234 25.66 -11.04 4.03
C SER A 234 26.87 -10.45 4.73
N PRO A 235 28.16 -10.82 4.55
CA PRO A 235 29.35 -10.21 5.20
C PRO A 235 29.63 -8.74 4.86
N LEU A 236 29.16 -8.26 3.71
CA LEU A 236 29.23 -6.85 3.35
C LEU A 236 28.09 -6.06 4.03
N PRO A 237 28.32 -4.81 4.48
CA PRO A 237 27.24 -3.93 4.93
C PRO A 237 26.22 -3.73 3.81
N VAL A 238 24.92 -3.85 4.13
CA VAL A 238 23.83 -3.70 3.16
C VAL A 238 22.92 -2.55 3.57
N VAL A 239 22.62 -1.66 2.63
CA VAL A 239 21.66 -0.58 2.78
C VAL A 239 20.51 -0.79 1.80
N CYS A 240 19.29 -0.90 2.31
CA CYS A 240 18.10 -1.07 1.49
C CYS A 240 17.49 0.30 1.15
N GLY A 241 17.47 0.64 -0.14
CA GLY A 241 16.87 1.85 -0.68
C GLY A 241 15.58 1.51 -1.44
N VAL A 242 14.46 1.41 -0.72
CA VAL A 242 13.17 1.06 -1.31
C VAL A 242 12.30 2.32 -1.37
N GLY A 243 12.03 2.83 -2.57
CA GLY A 243 11.36 4.12 -2.74
C GLY A 243 9.89 4.12 -2.31
N ALA A 244 9.54 4.98 -1.35
CA ALA A 244 8.20 5.58 -1.26
C ALA A 244 8.21 6.94 -1.96
N ARG A 245 7.17 7.26 -2.73
CA ARG A 245 7.06 8.51 -3.49
C ARG A 245 7.11 9.70 -2.52
N ARG A 246 8.12 10.57 -2.67
CA ARG A 246 8.28 11.90 -2.03
C ARG A 246 7.69 12.02 -0.60
N SER A 247 8.53 11.79 0.39
CA SER A 247 8.56 12.62 1.58
C SER A 247 10.00 12.74 2.07
N ALA A 248 10.32 13.93 2.55
CA ALA A 248 11.65 14.38 2.87
C ALA A 248 12.41 13.41 3.78
N ALA A 249 13.72 13.37 3.55
CA ALA A 249 14.79 13.10 4.50
C ALA A 249 14.37 12.51 5.87
N ARG A 250 14.82 11.28 6.13
CA ARG A 250 15.46 10.93 7.41
C ARG A 250 16.19 9.59 7.26
N SER A 251 17.51 9.70 7.25
CA SER A 251 18.46 8.66 7.63
C SER A 251 18.31 8.32 9.11
N HIS A 252 18.23 7.04 9.46
CA HIS A 252 18.87 6.42 10.63
C HIS A 252 18.97 4.90 10.40
#